data_AF-A0A0K2ZEE1-F1
#
_entry.id   AF-A0A0K2ZEE1-F1
#
_cell.length_a   1.000
_cell.length_b   1.000
_cell.length_c   1.000
_cell.angle_alpha   90.00
_cell.angle_beta   90.00
_cell.angle_gamma   90.00
#
_symmetry.space_group_name_H-M   'P 1'
#
loop_
_entity.id
_entity.type
_entity.pdbx_description
1 polymer ?
#
loop_
_entity_poly.entity_id
_entity_poly.type
_entity_poly.pdbx_seq_one_letter_code
_entity_poly.pdbx_strand_id
1 'polypeptide(L)'
;MAAVKDIAKGVLLSGGYCAAFLLAWRCSVDQWYLPAGLRVASLLFLPARRWPWLLAGDAAALLVLRVPRIEDWGASTTWAYLSPFLLMPAVSLLPVTARFHIPDLTRKDQWLLPLALVTALWSTLCNMAINAALGGPPGPAPLDTLIRYWLGDYLGTLMFVLPALLWLRRDEASRQPSKLLHEGLASVAVVALLFVAIALIGDAVLRQFLRVLLVVPAIALTLRHGWRGATLGVVLANVAVALSLPKTVETGVHDAQAFAVQILLAVTATGLFAFGSRISAAYRQVRDFGRVREQALEFAQAGYLSAERTLRKRVVDYTDLTVQINRMRRDVVEYLRSQGHHAAAMQMTRTGVIQAQLLDEYVTALYPLGIETHGLYHTLRSVSFANLCNTEFRWRMRGDPRQLSLGLQLVAYRCVLNAVETLPVARTHLIQARIWRVRGMQGIVVRITADASVLNAVRREHSESDRELSVRLKTHGGTCRRRHALALSFLVSERVGVGINLAK
;
A
#
# COMPACT_ATOMS: atom_id res chain seq x y z
N MET A 1 5.13 43.43 22.19
CA MET A 1 5.61 42.17 22.81
C MET A 1 5.77 41.00 21.84
N ALA A 2 4.80 40.69 20.96
CA ALA A 2 4.90 39.57 20.02
C ALA A 2 6.10 39.67 19.03
N ALA A 3 6.32 40.85 18.44
CA ALA A 3 7.44 41.09 17.51
C ALA A 3 8.83 40.89 18.15
N VAL A 4 9.02 41.35 19.40
CA VAL A 4 10.27 41.16 20.15
C VAL A 4 10.54 39.67 20.43
N LYS A 5 9.49 38.92 20.75
CA LYS A 5 9.57 37.47 20.97
C LYS A 5 9.94 36.72 19.68
N ASP A 6 9.49 37.19 18.53
CA ASP A 6 9.80 36.57 17.24
C ASP A 6 11.21 36.93 16.73
N ILE A 7 11.70 38.15 17.02
CA ILE A 7 13.10 38.53 16.80
C ILE A 7 14.03 37.70 17.69
N ALA A 8 13.74 37.57 18.99
CA ALA A 8 14.54 36.76 19.90
C ALA A 8 14.64 35.29 19.47
N LYS A 9 13.52 34.70 19.00
CA LYS A 9 13.52 33.35 18.41
C LYS A 9 14.37 33.28 17.13
N GLY A 10 14.32 34.32 16.30
CA GLY A 10 15.11 34.42 15.07
C GLY A 10 16.61 34.44 15.35
N VAL A 11 17.04 35.26 16.32
CA VAL A 11 18.44 35.34 16.77
C VAL A 11 18.90 34.01 17.36
N LEU A 12 18.10 33.38 18.22
CA LEU A 12 18.41 32.05 18.77
C LEU A 12 18.53 30.99 17.66
N LEU A 13 17.65 31.03 16.65
CA LEU A 13 17.74 30.13 15.51
C LEU A 13 19.02 30.36 14.70
N SER A 14 19.40 31.61 14.47
CA SER A 14 20.62 32.00 13.76
C SER A 14 21.87 31.52 14.50
N GLY A 15 21.94 31.75 15.81
CA GLY A 15 23.02 31.25 16.67
C GLY A 15 23.10 29.72 16.71
N GLY A 16 21.96 29.04 16.82
CA GLY A 16 21.89 27.58 16.77
C GLY A 16 22.31 27.01 15.41
N TYR A 17 21.91 27.65 14.31
CA TYR A 17 22.34 27.26 12.97
C TYR A 17 23.84 27.48 12.77
N CYS A 18 24.39 28.61 13.24
CA CYS A 18 25.82 28.89 13.21
C CYS A 18 26.62 27.81 13.96
N ALA A 19 26.20 27.45 15.18
CA ALA A 19 26.83 26.38 15.94
C ALA A 19 26.76 25.02 15.22
N ALA A 20 25.60 24.67 14.65
CA ALA A 20 25.43 23.44 13.87
C ALA A 20 26.31 23.43 12.61
N PHE A 21 26.46 24.58 11.94
CA PHE A 21 27.35 24.74 10.79
C PHE A 21 28.81 24.51 11.18
N LEU A 22 29.27 25.13 12.27
CA LEU A 22 30.65 24.98 12.74
C LEU A 22 30.95 23.54 13.18
N LEU A 23 30.00 22.87 13.84
CA LEU A 23 30.10 21.45 14.19
C LEU A 23 30.15 20.57 12.93
N ALA A 24 29.27 20.82 11.96
CA ALA A 24 29.27 20.11 10.69
C ALA A 24 30.60 20.31 9.96
N TRP A 25 31.13 21.53 9.95
CA TRP A 25 32.42 21.85 9.34
C TRP A 25 33.58 21.13 10.03
N ARG A 26 33.61 21.03 11.37
CA ARG A 26 34.64 20.26 12.10
C ARG A 26 34.62 18.77 11.80
N CYS A 27 33.45 18.23 11.43
CA CYS A 27 33.30 16.84 11.02
C CYS A 27 33.51 16.61 9.52
N SER A 28 33.64 17.69 8.73
CA SER A 28 33.87 17.60 7.29
C SER A 28 35.29 17.17 6.97
N VAL A 29 35.44 16.58 5.79
CA VAL A 29 36.72 16.28 5.13
C VAL A 29 36.67 16.92 3.73
N ASP A 30 37.79 17.15 3.05
CA ASP A 30 37.84 17.79 1.72
C ASP A 30 36.85 17.23 0.70
N GLN A 31 36.52 15.94 0.82
CA GLN A 31 35.63 15.24 -0.08
C GLN A 31 34.25 14.91 0.57
N TRP A 32 33.95 15.48 1.75
CA TRP A 32 32.69 15.30 2.48
C TRP A 32 32.32 16.59 3.21
N TYR A 33 31.69 17.51 2.50
CA TYR A 33 31.35 18.84 3.01
C TYR A 33 29.93 18.88 3.56
N LEU A 34 29.81 18.61 4.87
CA LEU A 34 28.54 18.56 5.60
C LEU A 34 27.73 19.87 5.61
N PRO A 35 28.34 21.07 5.70
CA PRO A 35 27.58 22.31 5.76
C PRO A 35 26.72 22.58 4.52
N ALA A 36 27.12 22.11 3.32
CA ALA A 36 26.28 22.21 2.12
C ALA A 36 24.94 21.48 2.33
N GLY A 37 24.97 20.29 2.92
CA GLY A 37 23.74 19.54 3.17
C GLY A 37 22.87 20.11 4.27
N LEU A 38 23.46 20.64 5.33
CA LEU A 38 22.71 21.37 6.35
C LEU A 38 21.95 22.55 5.73
N ARG A 39 22.63 23.32 4.86
CA ARG A 39 22.02 24.45 4.14
C ARG A 39 20.88 23.99 3.25
N VAL A 40 21.11 23.01 2.35
CA VAL A 40 20.07 22.52 1.43
C VAL A 40 18.88 21.95 2.20
N ALA A 41 19.10 21.10 3.21
CA ALA A 41 18.02 20.56 4.04
C ALA A 41 17.23 21.66 4.76
N SER A 42 17.92 22.67 5.30
CA SER A 42 17.29 23.79 6.00
C SER A 42 16.40 24.62 5.06
N LEU A 43 16.88 24.95 3.86
CA LEU A 43 16.15 25.76 2.88
C LEU A 43 14.94 25.01 2.29
N LEU A 44 15.09 23.71 2.04
CA LEU A 44 14.02 22.88 1.49
C LEU A 44 12.91 22.61 2.52
N PHE A 45 13.25 22.35 3.79
CA PHE A 45 12.28 21.83 4.76
C PHE A 45 11.82 22.84 5.83
N LEU A 46 12.59 23.88 6.16
CA LEU A 46 12.15 24.89 7.15
C LEU A 46 11.22 25.94 6.53
N PRO A 47 10.28 26.54 7.28
CA PRO A 47 9.40 27.60 6.77
C PRO A 47 10.17 28.81 6.20
N ALA A 48 9.74 29.36 5.06
CA ALA A 48 10.41 30.47 4.36
C ALA A 48 10.61 31.73 5.24
N ARG A 49 9.69 31.98 6.19
CA ARG A 49 9.83 33.05 7.20
C ARG A 49 11.11 32.98 8.05
N ARG A 50 11.76 31.82 8.12
CA ARG A 50 12.99 31.61 8.90
C ARG A 50 14.26 31.79 8.07
N TRP A 51 14.17 31.88 6.75
CA TRP A 51 15.34 31.93 5.86
C TRP A 51 16.30 33.09 6.15
N PRO A 52 15.85 34.33 6.40
CA PRO A 52 16.79 35.42 6.68
C PRO A 52 17.69 35.12 7.89
N TRP A 53 17.12 34.50 8.93
CA TRP A 53 17.86 34.11 10.13
C TRP A 53 18.85 32.96 9.88
N LEU A 54 18.49 32.01 9.01
CA LEU A 54 19.38 30.93 8.59
C LEU A 54 20.56 31.47 7.77
N LEU A 55 20.29 32.32 6.77
CA LEU A 55 21.33 32.95 5.94
C LEU A 55 22.28 33.82 6.78
N ALA A 56 21.75 34.55 7.77
CA ALA A 56 22.57 35.31 8.71
C ALA A 56 23.48 34.40 9.55
N GLY A 57 22.96 33.25 10.03
CA GLY A 57 23.75 32.28 10.80
C GLY A 57 24.83 31.62 9.96
N ASP A 58 24.55 31.35 8.69
CA ASP A 58 25.48 30.79 7.73
C ASP A 58 26.62 31.76 7.38
N ALA A 59 26.28 33.03 7.11
CA ALA A 59 27.26 34.08 6.90
C ALA A 59 28.15 34.29 8.13
N ALA A 60 27.56 34.28 9.33
CA ALA A 60 28.31 34.37 10.59
C ALA A 60 29.29 33.20 10.77
N ALA A 61 28.85 31.97 10.48
CA ALA A 61 29.71 30.80 10.58
C ALA A 61 30.90 30.85 9.61
N LEU A 62 30.67 31.30 8.37
CA LEU A 62 31.74 31.48 7.40
C LEU A 62 32.71 32.60 7.76
N LEU A 63 32.25 33.71 8.35
CA LEU A 63 33.14 34.75 8.85
C LEU A 63 34.07 34.20 9.93
N VAL A 64 33.55 33.42 10.87
CA VAL A 64 34.35 32.75 11.92
C VAL A 64 35.40 31.82 11.33
N LEU A 65 35.13 31.19 10.18
CA LEU A 65 36.06 30.26 9.53
C LEU A 65 37.07 30.95 8.61
N ARG A 66 36.67 31.99 7.88
CA ARG A 66 37.49 32.64 6.83
C ARG A 66 38.37 33.75 7.39
N VAL A 67 37.88 34.56 8.32
CA VAL A 67 38.60 35.75 8.83
C VAL A 67 39.91 35.40 9.56
N PRO A 68 39.96 34.38 10.45
CA PRO A 68 41.21 34.03 11.13
C PRO A 68 42.28 33.41 10.22
N ARG A 69 41.91 32.99 9.00
CA ARG A 69 42.77 32.20 8.10
C ARG A 69 43.22 32.97 6.86
N ILE A 70 43.05 34.29 6.86
CA ILE A 70 43.43 35.15 5.73
C ILE A 70 44.92 34.99 5.42
N GLU A 71 45.76 35.07 6.45
CA GLU A 71 47.21 34.96 6.34
C GLU A 71 47.66 33.54 5.99
N ASP A 72 47.09 32.52 6.65
CA ASP A 72 47.41 31.10 6.42
C ASP A 72 47.10 30.63 4.98
N TRP A 73 46.09 31.22 4.34
CA TRP A 73 45.61 30.79 3.01
C TRP A 73 46.04 31.71 1.88
N GLY A 74 46.80 32.78 2.17
CA GLY A 74 47.22 33.78 1.17
C GLY A 74 46.04 34.44 0.44
N ALA A 75 44.88 34.51 1.09
CA ALA A 75 43.65 35.00 0.49
C ALA A 75 43.48 36.50 0.69
N SER A 76 42.72 37.16 -0.18
CA SER A 76 42.46 38.60 -0.03
C SER A 76 41.55 38.92 1.18
N THR A 77 41.75 40.07 1.79
CA THR A 77 40.89 40.56 2.88
C THR A 77 39.45 40.80 2.39
N THR A 78 39.28 41.23 1.14
CA THR A 78 37.96 41.44 0.53
C THR A 78 37.21 40.12 0.37
N TRP A 79 37.89 39.03 0.01
CA TRP A 79 37.31 37.70 -0.02
C TRP A 79 36.79 37.31 1.36
N ALA A 80 37.58 37.41 2.42
CA ALA A 80 37.18 36.91 3.74
C ALA A 80 35.91 37.58 4.30
N TYR A 81 35.75 38.89 4.12
CA TYR A 81 34.60 39.63 4.64
C TYR A 81 33.39 39.66 3.69
N LEU A 82 33.61 39.79 2.38
CA LEU A 82 32.52 39.99 1.42
C LEU A 82 31.93 38.67 0.91
N SER A 83 32.76 37.63 0.78
CA SER A 83 32.32 36.36 0.22
C SER A 83 31.20 35.66 1.01
N PRO A 84 31.14 35.68 2.36
CA PRO A 84 30.03 35.05 3.08
C PRO A 84 28.68 35.68 2.71
N PHE A 85 28.62 37.02 2.61
CA PHE A 85 27.38 37.72 2.30
C PHE A 85 26.92 37.56 0.85
N LEU A 86 27.84 37.32 -0.09
CA LEU A 86 27.51 37.05 -1.49
C LEU A 86 27.19 35.58 -1.75
N LEU A 87 27.94 34.67 -1.13
CA LEU A 87 27.79 33.23 -1.32
C LEU A 87 26.45 32.75 -0.76
N MET A 88 25.98 33.30 0.36
CA MET A 88 24.76 32.81 1.01
C MET A 88 23.50 33.02 0.15
N PRO A 89 23.21 34.22 -0.35
CA PRO A 89 22.14 34.42 -1.32
C PRO A 89 22.34 33.59 -2.57
N ALA A 90 23.56 33.60 -3.16
CA ALA A 90 23.83 32.92 -4.43
C ALA A 90 23.54 31.41 -4.38
N VAL A 91 24.05 30.70 -3.37
CA VAL A 91 23.83 29.25 -3.20
C VAL A 91 22.36 28.95 -2.87
N SER A 92 21.68 29.86 -2.17
CA SER A 92 20.28 29.67 -1.78
C SER A 92 19.29 29.79 -2.93
N LEU A 93 19.64 30.47 -4.04
CA LEU A 93 18.74 30.71 -5.17
C LEU A 93 18.13 29.42 -5.71
N LEU A 94 18.94 28.37 -5.96
CA LEU A 94 18.45 27.15 -6.60
C LEU A 94 17.53 26.30 -5.69
N PRO A 95 17.87 26.03 -4.42
CA PRO A 95 16.93 25.38 -3.49
C PRO A 95 15.62 26.16 -3.31
N VAL A 96 15.70 27.50 -3.30
CA VAL A 96 14.54 28.38 -3.16
C VAL A 96 13.64 28.34 -4.39
N THR A 97 14.22 28.48 -5.59
CA THR A 97 13.44 28.41 -6.84
C THR A 97 12.83 27.03 -7.03
N ALA A 98 13.57 25.96 -6.72
CA ALA A 98 13.06 24.59 -6.78
C ALA A 98 11.87 24.37 -5.84
N ARG A 99 11.91 24.93 -4.62
CA ARG A 99 10.79 24.86 -3.68
C ARG A 99 9.54 25.58 -4.20
N PHE A 100 9.71 26.74 -4.84
CA PHE A 100 8.57 27.50 -5.38
C PHE A 100 7.97 26.85 -6.64
N HIS A 101 8.80 26.28 -7.52
CA HIS A 101 8.33 25.69 -8.78
C HIS A 101 7.85 24.24 -8.63
N ILE A 102 8.31 23.51 -7.59
CA ILE A 102 7.95 22.11 -7.37
C ILE A 102 7.11 22.02 -6.09
N PRO A 103 5.77 22.16 -6.19
CA PRO A 103 4.90 21.94 -5.05
C PRO A 103 5.00 20.48 -4.59
N ASP A 104 4.96 20.28 -3.27
CA ASP A 104 5.11 18.99 -2.59
C ASP A 104 6.37 18.20 -2.98
N LEU A 105 7.49 18.90 -3.14
CA LEU A 105 8.81 18.30 -3.36
C LEU A 105 9.11 17.17 -2.35
N THR A 106 8.64 17.35 -1.11
CA THR A 106 8.77 16.37 -0.03
C THR A 106 8.05 15.07 -0.30
N ARG A 107 7.16 14.92 -1.30
CA ARG A 107 6.49 13.66 -1.70
C ARG A 107 6.96 13.11 -3.05
N LYS A 108 7.73 13.90 -3.80
CA LYS A 108 8.18 13.58 -5.16
C LYS A 108 9.59 12.96 -5.15
N ASP A 109 9.67 11.70 -4.76
CA ASP A 109 10.95 10.95 -4.65
C ASP A 109 11.86 11.08 -5.88
N GLN A 110 11.26 11.06 -7.08
CA GLN A 110 11.99 11.15 -8.35
C GLN A 110 12.73 12.47 -8.57
N TRP A 111 12.30 13.57 -7.94
CA TRP A 111 12.91 14.90 -8.12
C TRP A 111 13.93 15.25 -7.03
N LEU A 112 13.89 14.55 -5.89
CA LEU A 112 14.75 14.86 -4.73
C LEU A 112 16.23 14.59 -5.01
N LEU A 113 16.56 13.45 -5.63
CA LEU A 113 17.95 13.12 -5.98
C LEU A 113 18.53 14.02 -7.08
N PRO A 114 17.85 14.23 -8.24
CA PRO A 114 18.35 15.17 -9.24
C PRO A 114 18.50 16.57 -8.68
N LEU A 115 17.55 17.02 -7.85
CA LEU A 115 17.65 18.33 -7.21
C LEU A 115 18.84 18.41 -6.25
N ALA A 116 19.09 17.39 -5.43
CA ALA A 116 20.28 17.34 -4.58
C ALA A 116 21.59 17.41 -5.41
N LEU A 117 21.62 16.72 -6.55
CA LEU A 117 22.78 16.73 -7.44
C LEU A 117 23.01 18.09 -8.10
N VAL A 118 21.95 18.73 -8.60
CA VAL A 118 22.00 20.07 -9.24
C VAL A 118 22.27 21.17 -8.21
N THR A 119 21.67 21.10 -7.02
CA THR A 119 21.96 22.06 -5.93
C THR A 119 23.41 21.96 -5.45
N ALA A 120 23.97 20.75 -5.36
CA ALA A 120 25.39 20.57 -5.08
C ALA A 120 26.27 21.18 -6.18
N LEU A 121 25.96 20.92 -7.46
CA LEU A 121 26.72 21.50 -8.58
C LEU A 121 26.67 23.03 -8.53
N TRP A 122 25.48 23.60 -8.34
CA TRP A 122 25.28 25.05 -8.22
C TRP A 122 26.08 25.64 -7.05
N SER A 123 26.04 25.01 -5.88
CA SER A 123 26.80 25.40 -4.70
C SER A 123 28.30 25.51 -5.02
N THR A 124 28.85 24.48 -5.66
CA THR A 124 30.27 24.46 -6.03
C THR A 124 30.64 25.50 -7.06
N LEU A 125 29.81 25.71 -8.09
CA LEU A 125 30.04 26.73 -9.12
C LEU A 125 30.00 28.14 -8.53
N CYS A 126 29.04 28.43 -7.64
CA CYS A 126 28.99 29.71 -6.94
C CYS A 126 30.23 29.93 -6.07
N ASN A 127 30.68 28.91 -5.33
CA ASN A 127 31.87 29.02 -4.49
C ASN A 127 33.14 29.24 -5.33
N MET A 128 33.30 28.54 -6.45
CA MET A 128 34.41 28.74 -7.38
C MET A 128 34.39 30.13 -8.03
N ALA A 129 33.23 30.58 -8.51
CA ALA A 129 33.09 31.90 -9.13
C ALA A 129 33.42 33.04 -8.15
N ILE A 130 32.95 32.95 -6.90
CA ILE A 130 33.24 33.94 -5.87
C ILE A 130 34.70 33.89 -5.43
N ASN A 131 35.30 32.70 -5.33
CA ASN A 131 36.74 32.57 -5.06
C ASN A 131 37.57 33.19 -6.18
N ALA A 132 37.21 32.96 -7.45
CA ALA A 132 37.91 33.56 -8.58
C ALA A 132 37.75 35.09 -8.63
N ALA A 133 36.53 35.59 -8.38
CA ALA A 133 36.23 37.02 -8.49
C ALA A 133 36.83 37.86 -7.35
N LEU A 134 36.96 37.30 -6.14
CA LEU A 134 37.43 38.03 -4.97
C LEU A 134 38.88 37.72 -4.58
N GLY A 135 39.61 36.88 -5.31
CA GLY A 135 40.98 36.51 -4.96
C GLY A 135 41.04 35.56 -3.75
N GLY A 136 40.22 34.51 -3.79
CA GLY A 136 40.26 33.40 -2.84
C GLY A 136 41.52 32.52 -3.01
N PRO A 137 41.68 31.48 -2.16
CA PRO A 137 42.89 30.68 -2.10
C PRO A 137 43.22 30.01 -3.45
N PRO A 138 44.50 29.97 -3.86
CA PRO A 138 44.93 29.32 -5.10
C PRO A 138 44.69 27.81 -5.02
N GLY A 139 44.00 27.26 -6.02
CA GLY A 139 43.68 25.84 -6.10
C GLY A 139 44.35 25.14 -7.29
N PRO A 140 44.38 23.79 -7.29
CA PRO A 140 44.82 23.01 -8.44
C PRO A 140 43.85 23.19 -9.64
N ALA A 141 44.07 22.44 -10.72
CA ALA A 141 43.29 22.55 -11.95
C ALA A 141 41.76 22.66 -11.71
N PRO A 142 41.06 23.55 -12.43
CA PRO A 142 39.68 23.90 -12.11
C PRO A 142 38.71 22.72 -12.24
N LEU A 143 38.97 21.78 -13.14
CA LEU A 143 38.10 20.60 -13.35
C LEU A 143 38.22 19.56 -12.23
N ASP A 144 39.44 19.28 -11.75
CA ASP A 144 39.65 18.32 -10.66
C ASP A 144 39.04 18.84 -9.35
N THR A 145 39.26 20.12 -9.06
CA THR A 145 38.64 20.80 -7.92
C THR A 145 37.11 20.80 -7.99
N LEU A 146 36.55 21.00 -9.20
CA LEU A 146 35.10 21.01 -9.42
C LEU A 146 34.47 19.65 -9.08
N ILE A 147 35.01 18.56 -9.64
CA ILE A 147 34.43 17.22 -9.44
C ILE A 147 34.52 16.81 -7.96
N ARG A 148 35.65 17.10 -7.30
CA ARG A 148 35.86 16.78 -5.89
C ARG A 148 34.89 17.52 -4.98
N TYR A 149 34.78 18.83 -5.13
CA TYR A 149 33.85 19.63 -4.33
C TYR A 149 32.40 19.26 -4.65
N TRP A 150 32.08 18.96 -5.91
CA TRP A 150 30.72 18.61 -6.30
C TRP A 150 30.27 17.30 -5.67
N LEU A 151 31.15 16.30 -5.68
CA LEU A 151 30.91 15.01 -5.02
C LEU A 151 30.74 15.19 -3.51
N GLY A 152 31.61 15.98 -2.88
CA GLY A 152 31.56 16.27 -1.45
C GLY A 152 30.28 17.01 -1.03
N ASP A 153 29.88 18.04 -1.79
CA ASP A 153 28.63 18.77 -1.57
C ASP A 153 27.41 17.87 -1.78
N TYR A 154 27.45 16.96 -2.76
CA TYR A 154 26.37 16.01 -3.02
C TYR A 154 26.20 15.00 -1.89
N LEU A 155 27.28 14.33 -1.47
CA LEU A 155 27.26 13.39 -0.36
C LEU A 155 26.91 14.07 0.97
N GLY A 156 27.40 15.30 1.19
CA GLY A 156 27.00 16.14 2.32
C GLY A 156 25.50 16.45 2.28
N THR A 157 24.97 16.77 1.10
CA THR A 157 23.53 17.00 0.89
C THR A 157 22.69 15.78 1.25
N LEU A 158 23.05 14.59 0.79
CA LEU A 158 22.35 13.37 1.14
C LEU A 158 22.35 13.08 2.65
N MET A 159 23.44 13.42 3.35
CA MET A 159 23.59 13.18 4.79
C MET A 159 22.49 13.86 5.63
N PHE A 160 22.01 15.04 5.22
CA PHE A 160 20.97 15.77 5.94
C PHE A 160 19.60 15.67 5.29
N VAL A 161 19.53 15.65 3.95
CA VAL A 161 18.25 15.60 3.23
C VAL A 161 17.54 14.27 3.48
N LEU A 162 18.26 13.14 3.47
CA LEU A 162 17.63 11.81 3.63
C LEU A 162 17.03 11.60 5.03
N PRO A 163 17.72 11.89 6.14
CA PRO A 163 17.11 11.82 7.47
C PRO A 163 15.98 12.83 7.68
N ALA A 164 16.09 14.04 7.12
CA ALA A 164 15.01 15.02 7.18
C ALA A 164 13.74 14.50 6.49
N LEU A 165 13.88 13.85 5.32
CA LEU A 165 12.76 13.19 4.64
C LEU A 165 12.13 12.07 5.46
N LEU A 166 12.96 11.24 6.12
CA LEU A 166 12.48 10.20 7.04
C LEU A 166 11.65 10.81 8.18
N TRP A 167 12.12 11.91 8.77
CA TRP A 167 11.41 12.61 9.84
C TRP A 167 10.10 13.23 9.37
N LEU A 168 10.11 13.94 8.23
CA LEU A 168 8.92 14.59 7.68
C LEU A 168 7.84 13.59 7.25
N ARG A 169 8.23 12.40 6.79
CA ARG A 169 7.30 11.34 6.35
C ARG A 169 7.12 10.21 7.38
N ARG A 170 7.35 10.49 8.67
CA ARG A 170 7.18 9.51 9.74
C ARG A 170 5.74 8.99 9.83
N ASP A 171 4.76 9.83 9.51
CA ASP A 171 3.33 9.49 9.61
C ASP A 171 2.85 8.62 8.43
N GLU A 172 3.61 8.58 7.33
CA GLU A 172 3.36 7.65 6.21
C GLU A 172 3.78 6.21 6.55
N ALA A 173 4.21 5.94 7.80
CA ALA A 173 4.72 4.65 8.23
C ALA A 173 3.67 3.54 8.04
N SER A 174 4.14 2.41 7.48
CA SER A 174 3.38 1.17 7.57
C SER A 174 3.25 0.77 9.05
N ARG A 175 2.22 0.01 9.39
CA ARG A 175 1.93 -0.49 10.75
C ARG A 175 3.06 -1.32 11.42
N GLN A 176 4.26 -1.44 10.83
CA GLN A 176 5.39 -2.23 11.35
C GLN A 176 6.68 -1.42 11.49
N PRO A 177 6.70 -0.31 12.28
CA PRO A 177 7.91 0.47 12.52
C PRO A 177 8.98 -0.31 13.32
N SER A 178 8.58 -1.29 14.11
CA SER A 178 9.49 -2.09 14.93
C SER A 178 10.50 -2.89 14.11
N LYS A 179 10.08 -3.51 12.99
CA LYS A 179 11.00 -4.30 12.15
C LYS A 179 12.10 -3.45 11.51
N LEU A 180 11.74 -2.25 11.03
CA LEU A 180 12.72 -1.31 10.48
C LEU A 180 13.77 -0.90 11.51
N LEU A 181 13.35 -0.69 12.77
CA LEU A 181 14.29 -0.36 13.85
C LEU A 181 15.23 -1.51 14.17
N HIS A 182 14.73 -2.74 14.29
CA HIS A 182 15.56 -3.91 14.60
C HIS A 182 16.55 -4.22 13.46
N GLU A 183 16.08 -4.23 12.21
CA GLU A 183 16.95 -4.46 11.04
C GLU A 183 17.90 -3.28 10.80
N GLY A 184 17.48 -2.06 11.12
CA GLY A 184 18.34 -0.88 11.14
C GLY A 184 19.46 -1.02 12.16
N LEU A 185 19.16 -1.40 13.40
CA LEU A 185 20.17 -1.63 14.45
C LEU A 185 21.15 -2.75 14.05
N ALA A 186 20.63 -3.84 13.48
CA ALA A 186 21.47 -4.93 12.95
C ALA A 186 22.41 -4.43 11.85
N SER A 187 21.93 -3.57 10.94
CA SER A 187 22.77 -2.98 9.90
C SER A 187 23.87 -2.08 10.47
N VAL A 188 23.58 -1.31 11.54
CA VAL A 188 24.58 -0.49 12.24
C VAL A 188 25.66 -1.38 12.84
N ALA A 189 25.29 -2.49 13.48
CA ALA A 189 26.25 -3.43 14.06
C ALA A 189 27.15 -4.06 12.99
N VAL A 190 26.59 -4.44 11.83
CA VAL A 190 27.37 -4.98 10.70
C VAL A 190 28.33 -3.94 10.14
N VAL A 191 27.88 -2.70 9.93
CA VAL A 191 28.72 -1.60 9.45
C VAL A 191 29.84 -1.28 10.45
N ALA A 192 29.54 -1.28 11.75
CA ALA A 192 30.55 -1.08 12.79
C ALA A 192 31.60 -2.19 12.81
N LEU A 193 31.18 -3.46 12.64
CA LEU A 193 32.10 -4.59 12.57
C LEU A 193 33.01 -4.52 11.33
N LEU A 194 32.45 -4.18 10.16
CA LEU A 194 33.22 -3.94 8.94
C LEU A 194 34.21 -2.78 9.11
N PHE A 195 33.79 -1.70 9.78
CA PHE A 195 34.67 -0.57 10.08
C PHE A 195 35.86 -0.96 10.97
N VAL A 196 35.62 -1.73 12.04
CA VAL A 196 36.69 -2.25 12.90
C VAL A 196 37.61 -3.17 12.09
N ALA A 197 37.08 -4.03 11.22
CA ALA A 197 37.89 -4.88 10.36
C ALA A 197 38.77 -4.08 9.38
N ILE A 198 38.25 -3.00 8.78
CA ILE A 198 39.02 -2.07 7.93
C ILE A 198 40.22 -1.48 8.69
N ALA A 199 40.03 -1.12 9.96
CA ALA A 199 41.08 -0.54 10.80
C ALA A 199 42.18 -1.55 11.18
N LEU A 200 41.84 -2.84 11.27
CA LEU A 200 42.77 -3.92 11.67
C LEU A 200 43.56 -4.51 10.50
N ILE A 201 43.11 -4.33 9.26
CA ILE A 201 43.72 -4.93 8.06
C ILE A 201 44.82 -4.03 7.49
N GLY A 202 46.04 -4.57 7.40
CA GLY A 202 47.20 -3.91 6.80
C GLY A 202 47.24 -3.95 5.27
N ASP A 203 46.63 -4.97 4.65
CA ASP A 203 46.62 -5.15 3.18
C ASP A 203 45.69 -4.11 2.50
N ALA A 204 46.25 -3.35 1.57
CA ALA A 204 45.56 -2.30 0.83
C ALA A 204 44.42 -2.85 -0.05
N VAL A 205 44.61 -4.01 -0.68
CA VAL A 205 43.61 -4.61 -1.57
C VAL A 205 42.41 -5.10 -0.76
N LEU A 206 42.65 -5.86 0.30
CA LEU A 206 41.60 -6.35 1.19
C LEU A 206 40.84 -5.21 1.88
N ARG A 207 41.55 -4.13 2.27
CA ARG A 207 40.93 -2.92 2.82
C ARG A 207 39.98 -2.25 1.83
N GLN A 208 40.35 -2.19 0.56
CA GLN A 208 39.50 -1.63 -0.50
C GLN A 208 38.26 -2.50 -0.77
N PHE A 209 38.40 -3.83 -0.78
CA PHE A 209 37.25 -4.73 -0.87
C PHE A 209 36.28 -4.55 0.30
N LEU A 210 36.77 -4.42 1.53
CA LEU A 210 35.91 -4.17 2.69
C LEU A 210 35.18 -2.82 2.62
N ARG A 211 35.84 -1.76 2.10
CA ARG A 211 35.19 -0.45 1.89
C ARG A 211 34.01 -0.54 0.92
N VAL A 212 34.14 -1.34 -0.15
CA VAL A 212 33.02 -1.61 -1.08
C VAL A 212 31.92 -2.41 -0.39
N LEU A 213 32.28 -3.35 0.49
CA LEU A 213 31.32 -4.18 1.23
C LEU A 213 30.42 -3.39 2.19
N LEU A 214 30.84 -2.18 2.62
CA LEU A 214 30.02 -1.26 3.42
C LEU A 214 28.68 -0.88 2.76
N VAL A 215 28.57 -1.04 1.43
CA VAL A 215 27.37 -0.76 0.66
C VAL A 215 26.34 -1.89 0.75
N VAL A 216 26.76 -3.13 1.03
CA VAL A 216 25.86 -4.31 1.03
C VAL A 216 24.73 -4.21 2.06
N PRO A 217 24.97 -3.78 3.32
CA PRO A 217 23.89 -3.55 4.28
C PRO A 217 22.85 -2.55 3.77
N ALA A 218 23.28 -1.51 3.03
CA ALA A 218 22.36 -0.53 2.45
C ALA A 218 21.48 -1.16 1.36
N ILE A 219 22.03 -2.05 0.53
CA ILE A 219 21.28 -2.78 -0.49
C ILE A 219 20.23 -3.68 0.17
N ALA A 220 20.62 -4.46 1.18
CA ALA A 220 19.71 -5.36 1.90
C ALA A 220 18.55 -4.60 2.54
N LEU A 221 18.83 -3.46 3.19
CA LEU A 221 17.79 -2.60 3.76
C LEU A 221 16.85 -2.04 2.69
N THR A 222 17.41 -1.60 1.55
CA THR A 222 16.62 -1.08 0.42
C THR A 222 15.65 -2.12 -0.12
N LEU A 223 16.09 -3.36 -0.29
CA LEU A 223 15.24 -4.45 -0.78
C LEU A 223 14.11 -4.77 0.18
N ARG A 224 14.35 -4.73 1.50
CA ARG A 224 13.35 -5.09 2.51
C ARG A 224 12.39 -3.97 2.88
N HIS A 225 12.88 -2.73 2.90
CA HIS A 225 12.14 -1.57 3.42
C HIS A 225 11.91 -0.45 2.39
N GLY A 226 12.29 -0.67 1.13
CA GLY A 226 12.13 0.30 0.05
C GLY A 226 12.92 1.58 0.30
N TRP A 227 12.28 2.74 0.15
CA TRP A 227 12.93 4.05 0.24
C TRP A 227 13.44 4.37 1.65
N ARG A 228 12.79 3.83 2.70
CA ARG A 228 13.23 4.01 4.10
C ARG A 228 14.51 3.24 4.39
N GLY A 229 14.61 2.03 3.85
CA GLY A 229 15.83 1.25 3.93
C GLY A 229 16.97 1.89 3.16
N ALA A 230 16.69 2.42 1.97
CA ALA A 230 17.67 3.16 1.18
C ALA A 230 18.21 4.40 1.90
N THR A 231 17.33 5.22 2.47
CA THR A 231 17.74 6.43 3.22
C THR A 231 18.62 6.10 4.42
N LEU A 232 18.21 5.15 5.25
CA LEU A 232 19.01 4.74 6.42
C LEU A 232 20.32 4.08 6.00
N GLY A 233 20.28 3.17 5.02
CA GLY A 233 21.45 2.48 4.50
C GLY A 233 22.48 3.41 3.86
N VAL A 234 22.03 4.36 3.04
CA VAL A 234 22.91 5.35 2.39
C VAL A 234 23.57 6.26 3.41
N VAL A 235 22.83 6.73 4.42
CA VAL A 235 23.40 7.56 5.49
C VAL A 235 24.46 6.78 6.28
N LEU A 236 24.19 5.51 6.62
CA LEU A 236 25.16 4.66 7.30
C LEU A 236 26.41 4.41 6.45
N ALA A 237 26.25 4.09 5.17
CA ALA A 237 27.37 3.90 4.25
C ALA A 237 28.19 5.19 4.09
N ASN A 238 27.52 6.34 4.01
CA ASN A 238 28.17 7.66 3.91
C ASN A 238 29.03 7.97 5.14
N VAL A 239 28.49 7.74 6.34
CA VAL A 239 29.25 7.91 7.59
C VAL A 239 30.42 6.93 7.68
N ALA A 240 30.19 5.65 7.35
CA ALA A 240 31.22 4.62 7.43
C ALA A 240 32.38 4.88 6.48
N VAL A 241 32.08 5.27 5.24
CA VAL A 241 33.08 5.68 4.25
C VAL A 241 33.83 6.91 4.76
N ALA A 242 33.12 7.96 5.20
CA ALA A 242 33.75 9.18 5.69
C ALA A 242 34.69 8.96 6.89
N LEU A 243 34.32 8.09 7.83
CA LEU A 243 35.18 7.72 8.96
C LEU A 243 36.40 6.87 8.54
N SER A 244 36.31 6.17 7.41
CA SER A 244 37.40 5.31 6.89
C SER A 244 38.44 6.04 6.06
N LEU A 245 38.21 7.33 5.76
CA LEU A 245 39.17 8.20 5.07
C LEU A 245 40.21 8.73 6.06
N PRO A 246 41.52 8.72 5.71
CA PRO A 246 42.55 9.31 6.54
C PRO A 246 42.33 10.83 6.67
N LYS A 247 42.38 11.35 7.91
CA LYS A 247 42.19 12.78 8.23
C LYS A 247 43.46 13.63 8.02
N THR A 248 44.41 13.19 7.20
CA THR A 248 45.70 13.88 7.06
C THR A 248 45.53 15.20 6.33
N VAL A 249 45.50 16.27 7.13
CA VAL A 249 45.58 17.68 6.74
C VAL A 249 47.01 17.99 6.30
N GLU A 250 47.39 17.49 5.12
CA GLU A 250 48.41 18.15 4.32
C GLU A 250 47.71 18.61 3.05
N THR A 251 47.54 19.93 2.94
CA THR A 251 46.97 20.61 1.79
C THR A 251 47.67 20.14 0.52
N GLY A 252 47.02 19.30 -0.29
CA GLY A 252 47.51 18.87 -1.61
C GLY A 252 47.75 17.37 -1.81
N VAL A 253 47.75 16.51 -0.78
CA VAL A 253 47.95 15.06 -0.97
C VAL A 253 46.62 14.36 -1.22
N HIS A 254 46.36 14.04 -2.49
CA HIS A 254 45.15 13.36 -2.94
C HIS A 254 45.23 11.83 -2.77
N ASP A 255 44.37 11.25 -1.92
CA ASP A 255 44.12 9.80 -1.94
C ASP A 255 43.12 9.46 -3.07
N ALA A 256 43.65 9.07 -4.22
CA ALA A 256 42.87 8.66 -5.39
C ALA A 256 41.98 7.43 -5.12
N GLN A 257 42.37 6.55 -4.19
CA GLN A 257 41.60 5.35 -3.85
C GLN A 257 40.37 5.69 -3.01
N ALA A 258 40.51 6.64 -2.06
CA ALA A 258 39.38 7.16 -1.30
C ALA A 258 38.33 7.84 -2.19
N PHE A 259 38.80 8.61 -3.17
CA PHE A 259 37.92 9.31 -4.11
C PHE A 259 37.12 8.34 -5.00
N ALA A 260 37.74 7.26 -5.48
CA ALA A 260 37.05 6.22 -6.24
C ALA A 260 35.92 5.55 -5.44
N VAL A 261 36.15 5.27 -4.15
CA VAL A 261 35.12 4.69 -3.26
C VAL A 261 33.95 5.65 -3.07
N GLN A 262 34.19 6.97 -3.00
CA GLN A 262 33.13 7.97 -2.88
C GLN A 262 32.31 8.14 -4.16
N ILE A 263 32.94 8.08 -5.34
CA ILE A 263 32.20 8.06 -6.62
C ILE A 263 31.26 6.85 -6.65
N LEU A 264 31.79 5.67 -6.30
CA LEU A 264 30.99 4.45 -6.22
C LEU A 264 29.84 4.62 -5.21
N LEU A 265 30.10 5.20 -4.04
CA LEU A 265 29.08 5.48 -3.04
C LEU A 265 28.00 6.43 -3.58
N ALA A 266 28.36 7.51 -4.27
CA ALA A 266 27.39 8.47 -4.81
C ALA A 266 26.51 7.85 -5.89
N VAL A 267 27.09 7.09 -6.82
CA VAL A 267 26.36 6.34 -7.85
C VAL A 267 25.42 5.32 -7.19
N THR A 268 25.93 4.57 -6.21
CA THR A 268 25.16 3.54 -5.55
C THR A 268 24.05 4.14 -4.69
N ALA A 269 24.31 5.22 -3.96
CA ALA A 269 23.30 5.94 -3.18
C ALA A 269 22.15 6.46 -4.04
N THR A 270 22.48 7.04 -5.20
CA THR A 270 21.50 7.47 -6.21
C THR A 270 20.66 6.28 -6.68
N GLY A 271 21.31 5.17 -7.04
CA GLY A 271 20.66 3.95 -7.50
C GLY A 271 19.75 3.32 -6.45
N LEU A 272 20.22 3.16 -5.21
CA LEU A 272 19.46 2.57 -4.09
C LEU A 272 18.23 3.41 -3.77
N PHE A 273 18.35 4.73 -3.70
CA PHE A 273 17.20 5.56 -3.37
C PHE A 273 16.19 5.61 -4.53
N ALA A 274 16.65 5.72 -5.78
CA ALA A 274 15.78 5.63 -6.95
C ALA A 274 15.04 4.27 -7.01
N PHE A 275 15.76 3.17 -6.83
CA PHE A 275 15.19 1.82 -6.82
C PHE A 275 14.28 1.59 -5.61
N GLY A 276 14.70 2.03 -4.42
CA GLY A 276 13.91 1.96 -3.19
C GLY A 276 12.59 2.73 -3.31
N SER A 277 12.57 3.88 -3.98
CA SER A 277 11.33 4.64 -4.25
C SER A 277 10.37 3.85 -5.16
N ARG A 278 10.89 3.17 -6.19
CA ARG A 278 10.11 2.32 -7.11
C ARG A 278 9.56 1.08 -6.42
N ILE A 279 10.37 0.37 -5.64
CA ILE A 279 9.94 -0.75 -4.79
C ILE A 279 8.79 -0.31 -3.89
N SER A 280 8.93 0.85 -3.26
CA SER A 280 7.91 1.37 -2.33
C SER A 280 6.61 1.72 -3.03
N ALA A 281 6.67 2.27 -4.25
CA ALA A 281 5.50 2.52 -5.08
C ALA A 281 4.80 1.20 -5.46
N ALA A 282 5.55 0.18 -5.85
CA ALA A 282 5.01 -1.14 -6.16
C ALA A 282 4.33 -1.79 -4.94
N TYR A 283 4.96 -1.75 -3.76
CA TYR A 283 4.34 -2.27 -2.54
C TYR A 283 3.07 -1.51 -2.13
N ARG A 284 3.05 -0.17 -2.30
CA ARG A 284 1.83 0.62 -2.08
C ARG A 284 0.71 0.18 -3.02
N GLN A 285 1.00 0.07 -4.31
CA GLN A 285 0.04 -0.35 -5.33
C GLN A 285 -0.55 -1.74 -5.03
N VAL A 286 0.28 -2.73 -4.68
CA VAL A 286 -0.20 -4.08 -4.32
C VAL A 286 -1.10 -4.04 -3.08
N ARG A 287 -0.73 -3.25 -2.07
CA ARG A 287 -1.52 -3.12 -0.84
C ARG A 287 -2.85 -2.42 -1.08
N ASP A 288 -2.85 -1.37 -1.90
CA ASP A 288 -4.05 -0.60 -2.19
C ASP A 288 -5.01 -1.44 -3.06
N PHE A 289 -4.50 -2.21 -4.02
CA PHE A 289 -5.30 -3.21 -4.73
C PHE A 289 -5.92 -4.27 -3.82
N GLY A 290 -5.16 -4.76 -2.83
CA GLY A 290 -5.67 -5.69 -1.82
C GLY A 290 -6.86 -5.10 -1.06
N ARG A 291 -6.74 -3.86 -0.59
CA ARG A 291 -7.81 -3.15 0.13
C ARG A 291 -9.03 -2.87 -0.73
N VAL A 292 -8.84 -2.37 -1.95
CA VAL A 292 -9.95 -2.10 -2.88
C VAL A 292 -10.70 -3.39 -3.19
N ARG A 293 -9.98 -4.50 -3.38
CA ARG A 293 -10.60 -5.81 -3.58
C ARG A 293 -11.39 -6.29 -2.37
N GLU A 294 -10.86 -6.15 -1.16
CA GLU A 294 -11.57 -6.49 0.08
C GLU A 294 -12.84 -5.64 0.24
N GLN A 295 -12.75 -4.33 0.04
CA GLN A 295 -13.90 -3.41 0.11
C GLN A 295 -14.97 -3.73 -0.94
N ALA A 296 -14.57 -4.04 -2.18
CA ALA A 296 -15.52 -4.42 -3.24
C ALA A 296 -16.25 -5.73 -2.91
N LEU A 297 -15.55 -6.70 -2.30
CA LEU A 297 -16.16 -7.96 -1.85
C LEU A 297 -17.15 -7.71 -0.70
N GLU A 298 -16.79 -6.90 0.29
CA GLU A 298 -17.69 -6.53 1.40
C GLU A 298 -18.94 -5.81 0.88
N PHE A 299 -18.78 -4.85 -0.05
CA PHE A 299 -19.91 -4.15 -0.66
C PHE A 299 -20.84 -5.10 -1.45
N ALA A 300 -20.26 -6.02 -2.24
CA ALA A 300 -21.04 -7.01 -2.98
C ALA A 300 -21.82 -7.96 -2.05
N GLN A 301 -21.20 -8.41 -0.96
CA GLN A 301 -21.85 -9.25 0.05
C GLN A 301 -22.99 -8.49 0.76
N ALA A 302 -22.75 -7.24 1.15
CA ALA A 302 -23.76 -6.40 1.79
C ALA A 302 -24.95 -6.11 0.87
N GLY A 303 -24.68 -5.80 -0.41
CA GLY A 303 -25.71 -5.60 -1.43
C GLY A 303 -26.56 -6.86 -1.65
N TYR A 304 -25.92 -8.03 -1.76
CA TYR A 304 -26.62 -9.31 -1.88
C TYR A 304 -27.53 -9.58 -0.69
N LEU A 305 -27.04 -9.38 0.54
CA LEU A 305 -27.86 -9.58 1.74
C LEU A 305 -29.04 -8.62 1.82
N SER A 306 -28.85 -7.37 1.40
CA SER A 306 -29.95 -6.40 1.34
C SER A 306 -31.02 -6.83 0.34
N ALA A 307 -30.63 -7.39 -0.80
CA ALA A 307 -31.56 -7.94 -1.79
C ALA A 307 -32.35 -9.13 -1.23
N GLU A 308 -31.69 -10.09 -0.57
CA GLU A 308 -32.38 -11.23 0.06
C GLU A 308 -33.35 -10.78 1.17
N ARG A 309 -32.99 -9.79 1.99
CA ARG A 309 -33.92 -9.21 2.99
C ARG A 309 -35.15 -8.59 2.33
N THR A 310 -34.96 -7.92 1.20
CA THR A 310 -36.06 -7.28 0.45
C THR A 310 -37.00 -8.34 -0.14
N LEU A 311 -36.45 -9.41 -0.71
CA LEU A 311 -37.23 -10.55 -1.20
C LEU A 311 -38.01 -11.24 -0.07
N ARG A 312 -37.36 -11.48 1.07
CA ARG A 312 -38.01 -12.01 2.27
C ARG A 312 -39.19 -11.15 2.70
N LYS A 313 -39.00 -9.83 2.80
CA LYS A 313 -40.07 -8.90 3.19
C LYS A 313 -41.25 -8.98 2.23
N ARG A 314 -40.99 -8.94 0.92
CA ARG A 314 -42.04 -9.07 -0.11
C ARG A 314 -42.79 -10.39 0.00
N VAL A 315 -42.09 -11.49 0.26
CA VAL A 315 -42.72 -12.81 0.42
C VAL A 315 -43.63 -12.84 1.66
N VAL A 316 -43.21 -12.26 2.78
CA VAL A 316 -44.06 -12.13 3.97
C VAL A 316 -45.32 -11.29 3.66
N ASP A 317 -45.14 -10.14 3.01
CA ASP A 317 -46.27 -9.28 2.63
C ASP A 317 -47.26 -10.02 1.69
N TYR A 318 -46.75 -10.82 0.74
CA TYR A 318 -47.60 -11.64 -0.14
C TYR A 318 -48.33 -12.75 0.62
N THR A 319 -47.70 -13.40 1.59
CA THR A 319 -48.38 -14.42 2.40
C THR A 319 -49.55 -13.81 3.20
N ASP A 320 -49.37 -12.61 3.74
CA ASP A 320 -50.44 -11.91 4.47
C ASP A 320 -51.61 -11.52 3.54
N LEU A 321 -51.31 -11.00 2.35
CA LEU A 321 -52.32 -10.72 1.32
C LEU A 321 -53.08 -11.98 0.91
N THR A 322 -52.39 -13.10 0.79
CA THR A 322 -53.00 -14.40 0.44
C THR A 322 -54.01 -14.84 1.49
N VAL A 323 -53.67 -14.68 2.77
CA VAL A 323 -54.59 -14.97 3.88
C VAL A 323 -55.82 -14.08 3.83
N GLN A 324 -55.66 -12.78 3.54
CA GLN A 324 -56.78 -11.85 3.40
C GLN A 324 -57.69 -12.22 2.21
N ILE A 325 -57.12 -12.49 1.04
CA ILE A 325 -57.87 -12.92 -0.15
C ILE A 325 -58.64 -14.22 0.14
N ASN A 326 -58.01 -15.17 0.83
CA ASN A 326 -58.66 -16.42 1.21
C ASN A 326 -59.82 -16.19 2.20
N ARG A 327 -59.72 -15.22 3.11
CA ARG A 327 -60.82 -14.85 4.02
C ARG A 327 -61.99 -14.24 3.24
N MET A 328 -61.75 -13.20 2.44
CA MET A 328 -62.82 -12.58 1.63
C MET A 328 -63.50 -13.61 0.72
N ARG A 329 -62.73 -14.54 0.14
CA ARG A 329 -63.28 -15.61 -0.68
C ARG A 329 -64.21 -16.53 0.11
N ARG A 330 -63.87 -16.86 1.36
CA ARG A 330 -64.74 -17.67 2.23
C ARG A 330 -66.06 -16.96 2.50
N ASP A 331 -66.02 -15.66 2.80
CA ASP A 331 -67.22 -14.85 3.06
C ASP A 331 -68.16 -14.83 1.84
N VAL A 332 -67.61 -14.66 0.63
CA VAL A 332 -68.41 -14.71 -0.61
C VAL A 332 -68.96 -16.11 -0.88
N VAL A 333 -68.18 -17.17 -0.62
CA VAL A 333 -68.67 -18.57 -0.74
C VAL A 333 -69.83 -18.82 0.23
N GLU A 334 -69.76 -18.29 1.45
CA GLU A 334 -70.81 -18.41 2.46
C GLU A 334 -72.07 -17.64 2.06
N TYR A 335 -71.92 -16.42 1.55
CA TYR A 335 -73.01 -15.63 0.98
C TYR A 335 -73.69 -16.33 -0.21
N LEU A 336 -72.93 -16.92 -1.12
CA LEU A 336 -73.50 -17.68 -2.25
C LEU A 336 -74.26 -18.91 -1.78
N ARG A 337 -73.81 -19.57 -0.70
CA ARG A 337 -74.54 -20.68 -0.09
C ARG A 337 -75.84 -20.23 0.57
N SER A 338 -75.86 -19.07 1.25
CA SER A 338 -77.08 -18.56 1.88
C SER A 338 -78.16 -18.15 0.89
N GLN A 339 -77.77 -17.76 -0.33
CA GLN A 339 -78.69 -17.44 -1.44
C GLN A 339 -79.12 -18.67 -2.26
N GLY A 340 -78.72 -19.89 -1.87
CA GLY A 340 -79.07 -21.14 -2.57
C GLY A 340 -78.23 -21.45 -3.82
N HIS A 341 -77.22 -20.64 -4.15
CA HIS A 341 -76.35 -20.82 -5.32
C HIS A 341 -75.18 -21.78 -5.04
N HIS A 342 -75.48 -23.01 -4.64
CA HIS A 342 -74.47 -24.00 -4.23
C HIS A 342 -73.48 -24.37 -5.35
N ALA A 343 -73.91 -24.39 -6.61
CA ALA A 343 -73.05 -24.69 -7.76
C ALA A 343 -71.96 -23.62 -7.96
N ALA A 344 -72.33 -22.34 -7.88
CA ALA A 344 -71.39 -21.22 -7.99
C ALA A 344 -70.40 -21.20 -6.81
N ALA A 345 -70.89 -21.47 -5.58
CA ALA A 345 -70.05 -21.60 -4.39
C ALA A 345 -69.01 -22.74 -4.50
N MET A 346 -69.42 -23.90 -5.05
CA MET A 346 -68.53 -25.03 -5.33
C MET A 346 -67.46 -24.68 -6.37
N GLN A 347 -67.85 -24.06 -7.48
CA GLN A 347 -66.91 -23.62 -8.51
C GLN A 347 -65.90 -22.62 -7.96
N MET A 348 -66.35 -21.65 -7.16
CA MET A 348 -65.47 -20.65 -6.57
C MET A 348 -64.49 -21.24 -5.55
N THR A 349 -64.92 -22.27 -4.81
CA THR A 349 -64.04 -23.05 -3.93
C THR A 349 -62.96 -23.79 -4.74
N ARG A 350 -63.36 -24.47 -5.82
CA ARG A 350 -62.43 -25.22 -6.69
C ARG A 350 -61.38 -24.31 -7.31
N THR A 351 -61.79 -23.20 -7.94
CA THR A 351 -60.87 -22.21 -8.52
C THR A 351 -59.96 -21.62 -7.46
N GLY A 352 -60.50 -21.38 -6.26
CA GLY A 352 -59.73 -20.83 -5.16
C GLY A 352 -58.59 -21.74 -4.66
N VAL A 353 -58.79 -23.06 -4.64
CA VAL A 353 -57.73 -24.02 -4.29
C VAL A 353 -56.61 -24.00 -5.32
N ILE A 354 -56.95 -24.01 -6.61
CA ILE A 354 -55.97 -23.98 -7.70
C ILE A 354 -55.14 -22.69 -7.65
N GLN A 355 -55.80 -21.54 -7.49
CA GLN A 355 -55.12 -20.24 -7.39
C GLN A 355 -54.19 -20.17 -6.16
N ALA A 356 -54.62 -20.72 -5.02
CA ALA A 356 -53.79 -20.74 -3.81
C ALA A 356 -52.53 -21.60 -4.01
N GLN A 357 -52.64 -22.75 -4.68
CA GLN A 357 -51.49 -23.61 -5.00
C GLN A 357 -50.50 -22.92 -5.93
N LEU A 358 -50.98 -22.31 -7.03
CA LEU A 358 -50.12 -21.57 -7.95
C LEU A 358 -49.40 -20.42 -7.25
N LEU A 359 -50.11 -19.67 -6.41
CA LEU A 359 -49.53 -18.55 -5.69
C LEU A 359 -48.46 -18.99 -4.68
N ASP A 360 -48.69 -20.10 -3.96
CA ASP A 360 -47.71 -20.68 -3.04
C ASP A 360 -46.43 -21.12 -3.75
N GLU A 361 -46.55 -21.70 -4.96
CA GLU A 361 -45.42 -22.07 -5.80
C GLU A 361 -44.61 -20.84 -6.25
N TYR A 362 -45.29 -19.77 -6.70
CA TYR A 362 -44.65 -18.50 -7.06
C TYR A 362 -43.93 -17.84 -5.88
N VAL A 363 -44.57 -17.81 -4.70
CA VAL A 363 -44.00 -17.22 -3.48
C VAL A 363 -42.77 -18.00 -3.01
N THR A 364 -42.83 -19.33 -3.07
CA THR A 364 -41.70 -20.21 -2.72
C THR A 364 -40.52 -20.04 -3.67
N ALA A 365 -40.76 -19.75 -4.95
CA ALA A 365 -39.71 -19.46 -5.93
C ALA A 365 -38.99 -18.13 -5.66
N LEU A 366 -39.68 -17.11 -5.13
CA LEU A 366 -39.12 -15.80 -4.81
C LEU A 366 -38.14 -15.87 -3.63
N TYR A 367 -38.59 -16.43 -2.50
CA TYR A 367 -37.77 -16.59 -1.30
C TYR A 367 -38.14 -17.88 -0.54
N PRO A 368 -37.17 -18.78 -0.28
CA PRO A 368 -37.44 -20.05 0.36
C PRO A 368 -37.54 -19.92 1.89
N LEU A 369 -38.71 -19.55 2.41
CA LEU A 369 -38.99 -19.45 3.86
C LEU A 369 -38.65 -20.72 4.65
N GLY A 370 -38.72 -21.89 3.99
CA GLY A 370 -38.35 -23.19 4.59
C GLY A 370 -36.89 -23.26 5.07
N ILE A 371 -35.98 -22.46 4.52
CA ILE A 371 -34.57 -22.45 4.96
C ILE A 371 -34.44 -21.85 6.36
N GLU A 372 -35.24 -20.86 6.72
CA GLU A 372 -35.18 -20.24 8.06
C GLU A 372 -35.66 -21.20 9.15
N THR A 373 -36.63 -22.06 8.84
CA THR A 373 -37.30 -22.95 9.80
C THR A 373 -36.70 -24.34 9.85
N HIS A 374 -36.45 -24.94 8.68
CA HIS A 374 -36.05 -26.34 8.56
C HIS A 374 -34.60 -26.50 8.09
N GLY A 375 -34.00 -25.44 7.54
CA GLY A 375 -32.62 -25.43 7.02
C GLY A 375 -32.52 -25.88 5.56
N LEU A 376 -31.36 -25.60 4.95
CA LEU A 376 -31.10 -25.82 3.51
C LEU A 376 -31.49 -27.21 3.00
N TYR A 377 -31.10 -28.28 3.71
CA TYR A 377 -31.30 -29.66 3.23
C TYR A 377 -32.76 -30.07 3.18
N HIS A 378 -33.58 -29.58 4.09
CA HIS A 378 -35.01 -29.84 4.07
C HIS A 378 -35.66 -29.16 2.87
N THR A 379 -35.34 -27.88 2.63
CA THR A 379 -35.86 -27.13 1.49
C THR A 379 -35.45 -27.74 0.16
N LEU A 380 -34.20 -28.17 0.00
CA LEU A 380 -33.75 -28.84 -1.22
C LEU A 380 -34.49 -30.16 -1.49
N ARG A 381 -34.86 -30.92 -0.44
CA ARG A 381 -35.62 -32.18 -0.57
C ARG A 381 -37.13 -31.98 -0.75
N SER A 382 -37.61 -30.74 -0.70
CA SER A 382 -39.04 -30.47 -0.83
C SER A 382 -39.53 -30.76 -2.25
N VAL A 383 -40.81 -31.14 -2.37
CA VAL A 383 -41.47 -31.32 -3.67
C VAL A 383 -41.49 -30.00 -4.44
N SER A 384 -41.68 -28.87 -3.75
CA SER A 384 -41.68 -27.53 -4.35
C SER A 384 -40.36 -27.21 -5.06
N PHE A 385 -39.22 -27.66 -4.52
CA PHE A 385 -37.93 -27.49 -5.20
C PHE A 385 -37.81 -28.36 -6.46
N ALA A 386 -38.27 -29.61 -6.41
CA ALA A 386 -38.28 -30.49 -7.58
C ALA A 386 -39.18 -29.94 -8.70
N ASN A 387 -40.34 -29.41 -8.34
CA ASN A 387 -41.27 -28.76 -9.27
C ASN A 387 -40.65 -27.50 -9.90
N LEU A 388 -39.98 -26.66 -9.10
CA LEU A 388 -39.31 -25.45 -9.56
C LEU A 388 -38.27 -25.74 -10.65
N CYS A 389 -37.51 -26.83 -10.49
CA CYS A 389 -36.50 -27.24 -11.48
C CYS A 389 -37.04 -28.19 -12.56
N ASN A 390 -38.33 -28.56 -12.51
CA ASN A 390 -38.98 -29.53 -13.40
C ASN A 390 -38.17 -30.84 -13.63
N THR A 391 -37.52 -31.34 -12.57
CA THR A 391 -36.63 -32.52 -12.64
C THR A 391 -36.66 -33.34 -11.36
N GLU A 392 -36.39 -34.65 -11.47
CA GLU A 392 -36.28 -35.52 -10.30
C GLU A 392 -34.87 -35.45 -9.69
N PHE A 393 -34.79 -35.50 -8.37
CA PHE A 393 -33.51 -35.41 -7.66
C PHE A 393 -33.23 -36.63 -6.80
N ARG A 394 -31.98 -37.12 -6.89
CA ARG A 394 -31.40 -38.07 -5.94
C ARG A 394 -30.45 -37.32 -5.01
N TRP A 395 -30.51 -37.65 -3.72
CA TRP A 395 -29.85 -36.86 -2.68
C TRP A 395 -28.78 -37.65 -1.92
N ARG A 396 -27.60 -37.07 -1.76
CA ARG A 396 -26.57 -37.58 -0.84
C ARG A 396 -25.97 -36.44 -0.03
N MET A 397 -26.59 -36.13 1.10
CA MET A 397 -26.22 -35.00 1.95
C MET A 397 -25.53 -35.47 3.24
N ARG A 398 -24.48 -34.75 3.68
CA ARG A 398 -23.71 -35.06 4.89
C ARG A 398 -23.44 -33.78 5.70
N GLY A 399 -23.70 -33.86 7.01
CA GLY A 399 -23.54 -32.76 7.96
C GLY A 399 -24.86 -32.07 8.28
N ASP A 400 -24.83 -31.12 9.22
CA ASP A 400 -26.00 -30.35 9.64
C ASP A 400 -25.93 -28.90 9.09
N PRO A 401 -26.85 -28.49 8.19
CA PRO A 401 -26.85 -27.17 7.58
C PRO A 401 -27.13 -26.04 8.56
N ARG A 402 -27.78 -26.32 9.70
CA ARG A 402 -28.12 -25.29 10.71
C ARG A 402 -26.90 -24.70 11.42
N GLN A 403 -25.74 -25.35 11.29
CA GLN A 403 -24.47 -24.82 11.79
C GLN A 403 -23.92 -23.67 10.93
N LEU A 404 -24.40 -23.54 9.69
CA LEU A 404 -24.03 -22.47 8.77
C LEU A 404 -24.91 -21.23 8.99
N SER A 405 -24.38 -20.04 8.71
CA SER A 405 -25.19 -18.83 8.76
C SER A 405 -26.35 -18.89 7.75
N LEU A 406 -27.45 -18.19 8.05
CA LEU A 406 -28.61 -18.14 7.15
C LEU A 406 -28.22 -17.57 5.77
N GLY A 407 -27.36 -16.54 5.74
CA GLY A 407 -26.87 -15.98 4.50
C GLY A 407 -26.09 -17.00 3.66
N LEU A 408 -25.23 -17.81 4.28
CA LEU A 408 -24.50 -18.87 3.58
C LEU A 408 -25.43 -19.97 3.06
N GLN A 409 -26.46 -20.33 3.81
CA GLN A 409 -27.48 -21.29 3.37
C GLN A 409 -28.25 -20.79 2.15
N LEU A 410 -28.64 -19.50 2.11
CA LEU A 410 -29.32 -18.89 0.97
C LEU A 410 -28.42 -18.78 -0.25
N VAL A 411 -27.15 -18.37 -0.08
CA VAL A 411 -26.17 -18.37 -1.18
C VAL A 411 -26.02 -19.78 -1.75
N ALA A 412 -25.87 -20.79 -0.89
CA ALA A 412 -25.77 -22.17 -1.33
C ALA A 412 -27.03 -22.62 -2.10
N TYR A 413 -28.23 -22.27 -1.63
CA TYR A 413 -29.49 -22.55 -2.32
C TYR A 413 -29.54 -21.92 -3.73
N ARG A 414 -29.25 -20.61 -3.84
CA ARG A 414 -29.20 -19.91 -5.13
C ARG A 414 -28.14 -20.48 -6.06
N CYS A 415 -26.98 -20.86 -5.53
CA CYS A 415 -25.93 -21.52 -6.31
C CYS A 415 -26.36 -22.91 -6.79
N VAL A 416 -27.16 -23.67 -6.03
CA VAL A 416 -27.73 -24.93 -6.51
C VAL A 416 -28.71 -24.68 -7.66
N LEU A 417 -29.62 -23.71 -7.53
CA LEU A 417 -30.56 -23.35 -8.61
C LEU A 417 -29.83 -22.98 -9.90
N ASN A 418 -28.92 -22.01 -9.83
CA ASN A 418 -28.11 -21.60 -10.98
C ASN A 418 -27.27 -22.78 -11.55
N ALA A 419 -26.75 -23.64 -10.68
CA ALA A 419 -25.99 -24.81 -11.14
C ALA A 419 -26.86 -25.82 -11.89
N VAL A 420 -28.11 -26.05 -11.46
CA VAL A 420 -29.06 -26.91 -12.18
C VAL A 420 -29.42 -26.28 -13.54
N GLU A 421 -29.65 -24.97 -13.59
CA GLU A 421 -29.91 -24.24 -14.85
C GLU A 421 -28.73 -24.29 -15.83
N THR A 422 -27.49 -24.29 -15.33
CA THR A 422 -26.28 -24.39 -16.18
C THR A 422 -26.02 -25.81 -16.71
N LEU A 423 -26.62 -26.83 -16.09
CA LEU A 423 -26.47 -28.22 -16.51
C LEU A 423 -27.45 -28.55 -17.64
N PRO A 424 -27.12 -29.51 -18.52
CA PRO A 424 -28.03 -29.92 -19.58
C PRO A 424 -29.31 -30.53 -19.01
N VAL A 425 -30.42 -30.33 -19.72
CA VAL A 425 -31.73 -30.88 -19.34
C VAL A 425 -31.62 -32.40 -19.20
N ALA A 426 -31.85 -32.90 -17.99
CA ALA A 426 -31.84 -34.31 -17.66
C ALA A 426 -33.08 -34.67 -16.84
N ARG A 427 -33.59 -35.90 -17.01
CA ARG A 427 -34.76 -36.38 -16.23
C ARG A 427 -34.44 -36.49 -14.74
N THR A 428 -33.21 -36.89 -14.41
CA THR A 428 -32.78 -37.03 -13.02
C THR A 428 -31.43 -36.33 -12.77
N HIS A 429 -31.31 -35.69 -11.61
CA HIS A 429 -30.09 -35.04 -11.12
C HIS A 429 -29.67 -35.63 -9.78
N LEU A 430 -28.39 -35.93 -9.61
CA LEU A 430 -27.84 -36.35 -8.32
C LEU A 430 -27.12 -35.18 -7.65
N ILE A 431 -27.62 -34.76 -6.49
CA ILE A 431 -27.02 -33.70 -5.68
C ILE A 431 -26.34 -34.31 -4.46
N GLN A 432 -25.03 -34.07 -4.38
CA GLN A 432 -24.19 -34.46 -3.25
C GLN A 432 -23.73 -33.21 -2.50
N ALA A 433 -24.09 -33.09 -1.23
CA ALA A 433 -23.71 -31.95 -0.40
C ALA A 433 -22.94 -32.41 0.84
N ARG A 434 -21.85 -31.72 1.18
CA ARG A 434 -21.06 -31.99 2.38
C ARG A 434 -20.69 -30.68 3.07
N ILE A 435 -21.02 -30.60 4.35
CA ILE A 435 -20.61 -29.49 5.21
C ILE A 435 -19.25 -29.79 5.83
N TRP A 436 -18.44 -28.75 5.98
CA TRP A 436 -17.12 -28.84 6.60
C TRP A 436 -16.86 -27.63 7.50
N ARG A 437 -16.01 -27.83 8.50
CA ARG A 437 -15.53 -26.80 9.41
C ARG A 437 -14.08 -27.07 9.75
N VAL A 438 -13.19 -26.13 9.44
CA VAL A 438 -11.74 -26.26 9.63
C VAL A 438 -11.16 -24.90 10.01
N ARG A 439 -10.37 -24.84 11.10
CA ARG A 439 -9.55 -23.67 11.50
C ARG A 439 -10.30 -22.31 11.45
N GLY A 440 -11.51 -22.25 12.00
CA GLY A 440 -12.31 -21.01 12.04
C GLY A 440 -13.00 -20.64 10.73
N MET A 441 -12.96 -21.51 9.71
CA MET A 441 -13.77 -21.43 8.50
C MET A 441 -14.84 -22.52 8.54
N GLN A 442 -16.02 -22.22 8.03
CA GLN A 442 -17.08 -23.20 7.79
C GLN A 442 -17.64 -23.02 6.38
N GLY A 443 -18.17 -24.09 5.80
CA GLY A 443 -18.63 -24.04 4.43
C GLY A 443 -19.38 -25.28 3.98
N ILE A 444 -19.88 -25.22 2.76
CA ILE A 444 -20.58 -26.31 2.09
C ILE A 444 -19.93 -26.57 0.73
N VAL A 445 -19.72 -27.85 0.43
CA VAL A 445 -19.35 -28.34 -0.90
C VAL A 445 -20.58 -28.99 -1.48
N VAL A 446 -20.95 -28.59 -2.69
CA VAL A 446 -22.03 -29.21 -3.46
C VAL A 446 -21.50 -29.70 -4.79
N ARG A 447 -21.85 -30.93 -5.14
CA ARG A 447 -21.61 -31.53 -6.43
C ARG A 447 -22.94 -31.94 -7.03
N ILE A 448 -23.21 -31.48 -8.24
CA ILE A 448 -24.40 -31.80 -9.00
C ILE A 448 -23.99 -32.56 -10.25
N THR A 449 -24.63 -33.70 -10.49
CA THR A 449 -24.40 -34.51 -11.68
C THR A 449 -25.73 -34.79 -12.37
N ALA A 450 -25.85 -34.39 -13.62
CA ALA A 450 -26.99 -34.71 -14.49
C ALA A 450 -26.85 -36.14 -15.03
N ASP A 451 -27.95 -36.89 -15.06
CA ASP A 451 -27.95 -38.22 -15.66
C ASP A 451 -27.85 -38.13 -17.20
N ALA A 452 -27.11 -39.05 -17.79
CA ALA A 452 -26.74 -39.04 -19.21
C ALA A 452 -27.86 -39.54 -20.14
N SER A 453 -29.03 -39.90 -19.59
CA SER A 453 -30.10 -40.60 -20.31
C SER A 453 -30.74 -39.80 -21.46
N VAL A 454 -30.45 -38.50 -21.57
CA VAL A 454 -30.95 -37.61 -22.63
C VAL A 454 -29.80 -36.82 -23.25
N LEU A 455 -28.78 -37.50 -23.78
CA LEU A 455 -27.72 -36.84 -24.54
C LEU A 455 -27.92 -37.05 -26.05
N ASN A 456 -28.71 -36.17 -26.65
CA ASN A 456 -28.34 -35.70 -27.98
C ASN A 456 -27.12 -34.79 -27.79
N ALA A 457 -26.05 -35.12 -28.51
CA ALA A 457 -24.74 -34.52 -28.43
C ALA A 457 -24.78 -33.00 -28.61
N VAL A 458 -24.92 -32.24 -27.52
CA VAL A 458 -24.66 -30.80 -27.53
C VAL A 458 -23.32 -30.57 -26.86
N ARG A 459 -22.28 -30.63 -27.68
CA ARG A 459 -20.98 -30.03 -27.38
C ARG A 459 -21.16 -28.53 -27.54
N ARG A 460 -21.50 -27.80 -26.47
CA ARG A 460 -21.52 -26.33 -26.51
C ARG A 460 -20.81 -25.71 -25.30
N GLU A 461 -20.27 -24.54 -25.62
CA GLU A 461 -19.23 -23.75 -24.97
C GLU A 461 -19.56 -23.33 -23.54
N HIS A 462 -18.50 -22.94 -22.81
CA HIS A 462 -18.58 -22.22 -21.54
C HIS A 462 -19.61 -21.09 -21.65
N SER A 463 -20.82 -21.30 -21.13
CA SER A 463 -21.88 -20.29 -21.24
C SER A 463 -21.60 -19.12 -20.30
N GLU A 464 -22.16 -17.95 -20.61
CA GLU A 464 -22.14 -16.79 -19.71
C GLU A 464 -22.70 -17.13 -18.30
N SER A 465 -23.58 -18.13 -18.20
CA SER A 465 -24.15 -18.64 -16.96
C SER A 465 -23.09 -19.30 -16.05
N ASP A 466 -22.10 -20.00 -16.61
CA ASP A 466 -20.97 -20.56 -15.84
C ASP A 466 -20.10 -19.42 -15.28
N ARG A 467 -19.92 -18.34 -16.06
CA ARG A 467 -19.21 -17.14 -15.61
C ARG A 467 -19.96 -16.45 -14.50
N GLU A 468 -21.26 -16.26 -14.63
CA GLU A 468 -22.10 -15.65 -13.60
C GLU A 468 -22.06 -16.43 -12.28
N LEU A 469 -22.22 -17.76 -12.34
CA LEU A 469 -22.10 -18.62 -11.17
C LEU A 469 -20.70 -18.50 -10.53
N SER A 470 -19.64 -18.47 -11.34
CA SER A 470 -18.28 -18.32 -10.84
C SER A 470 -18.03 -16.97 -10.16
N VAL A 471 -18.63 -15.89 -10.66
CA VAL A 471 -18.53 -14.54 -10.10
C VAL A 471 -19.27 -14.46 -8.76
N ARG A 472 -20.51 -14.96 -8.70
CA ARG A 472 -21.29 -15.05 -7.44
C ARG A 472 -20.60 -15.92 -6.40
N LEU A 473 -19.97 -17.02 -6.79
CA LEU A 473 -19.21 -17.84 -5.84
C LEU A 473 -17.98 -17.10 -5.31
N LYS A 474 -17.24 -16.39 -6.19
CA LYS A 474 -16.07 -15.60 -5.78
C LYS A 474 -16.42 -14.49 -4.80
N THR A 475 -17.60 -13.85 -4.91
CA THR A 475 -18.03 -12.82 -3.94
C THR A 475 -18.23 -13.40 -2.53
N HIS A 476 -18.59 -14.68 -2.41
CA HIS A 476 -18.77 -15.38 -1.13
C HIS A 476 -17.61 -16.33 -0.78
N GLY A 477 -16.38 -16.00 -1.21
CA GLY A 477 -15.18 -16.79 -0.86
C GLY A 477 -15.22 -18.24 -1.37
N GLY A 478 -16.01 -18.48 -2.41
CA GLY A 478 -16.26 -19.78 -3.01
C GLY A 478 -15.56 -19.98 -4.35
N THR A 479 -15.53 -21.22 -4.80
CA THR A 479 -14.94 -21.61 -6.09
C THR A 479 -15.83 -22.60 -6.79
N CYS A 480 -15.94 -22.50 -8.12
CA CYS A 480 -16.59 -23.49 -8.98
C CYS A 480 -15.54 -24.27 -9.76
N ARG A 481 -15.79 -25.57 -9.96
CA ARG A 481 -15.03 -26.43 -10.87
C ARG A 481 -16.00 -27.36 -11.59
N ARG A 482 -16.02 -27.25 -12.91
CA ARG A 482 -16.68 -28.20 -13.81
C ARG A 482 -15.69 -29.30 -14.16
N ARG A 483 -16.02 -30.56 -13.87
CA ARG A 483 -15.13 -31.71 -14.20
C ARG A 483 -15.51 -32.36 -15.53
N HIS A 484 -16.81 -32.46 -15.81
CA HIS A 484 -17.37 -33.01 -17.04
C HIS A 484 -18.58 -32.17 -17.47
N ALA A 485 -19.02 -32.32 -18.72
CA ALA A 485 -20.19 -31.61 -19.24
C ALA A 485 -21.44 -31.78 -18.35
N LEU A 486 -21.58 -32.96 -17.73
CA LEU A 486 -22.70 -33.35 -16.87
C LEU A 486 -22.45 -33.14 -15.38
N ALA A 487 -21.29 -32.62 -14.97
CA ALA A 487 -20.89 -32.57 -13.56
C ALA A 487 -20.26 -31.24 -13.17
N LEU A 488 -20.94 -30.52 -12.28
CA LEU A 488 -20.49 -29.26 -11.70
C LEU A 488 -20.30 -29.40 -10.19
N SER A 489 -19.19 -28.88 -9.68
CA SER A 489 -18.91 -28.85 -8.24
C SER A 489 -18.56 -27.44 -7.81
N PHE A 490 -19.15 -26.99 -6.72
CA PHE A 490 -18.83 -25.69 -6.13
C PHE A 490 -18.69 -25.79 -4.62
N LEU A 491 -17.94 -24.84 -4.07
CA LEU A 491 -17.74 -24.66 -2.64
C LEU A 491 -18.06 -23.21 -2.29
N VAL A 492 -18.73 -23.00 -1.16
CA VAL A 492 -18.95 -21.69 -0.54
C VAL A 492 -18.46 -21.76 0.89
N SER A 493 -17.82 -20.69 1.37
CA SER A 493 -17.25 -20.66 2.72
C SER A 493 -17.42 -19.31 3.39
N GLU A 494 -17.44 -19.32 4.72
CA GLU A 494 -17.49 -18.14 5.56
C GLU A 494 -16.56 -18.29 6.77
N ARG A 495 -16.22 -17.16 7.39
CA ARG A 495 -15.53 -17.14 8.68
C ARG A 495 -16.53 -17.40 9.81
N VAL A 496 -16.19 -18.34 10.68
CA VAL A 496 -16.97 -18.69 11.89
C VAL A 496 -17.05 -17.45 12.80
N GLY A 497 -18.25 -17.07 13.22
CA GLY A 497 -18.51 -15.98 14.16
C GLY A 497 -18.73 -14.59 13.54
N VAL A 498 -18.21 -14.33 12.33
CA VAL A 498 -18.57 -13.12 11.58
C VAL A 498 -19.92 -13.32 10.90
N GLY A 499 -20.12 -14.50 10.30
CA GLY A 499 -21.35 -14.92 9.64
C GLY A 499 -21.74 -14.03 8.47
N ILE A 500 -22.30 -14.61 7.41
CA ILE A 500 -23.10 -13.82 6.47
C ILE A 500 -24.43 -13.47 7.20
N ASN A 501 -24.35 -12.51 8.12
CA ASN A 501 -25.43 -12.21 9.06
C ASN A 501 -26.52 -11.35 8.38
N LEU A 502 -27.70 -11.95 8.26
CA LEU A 502 -28.91 -11.23 7.86
C LEU A 502 -29.49 -10.37 8.98
N ALA A 503 -29.05 -10.56 10.23
CA ALA A 503 -29.51 -9.81 11.38
C ALA A 503 -28.69 -8.52 11.59
N LYS A 504 -29.15 -7.45 10.95
CA LYS A 504 -29.23 -6.10 11.52
C LYS A 504 -30.36 -5.36 10.80
#